data_AF-A9LLZ5-F1
#
_entry.id   AF-A9LLZ5-F1
#
_cell.length_a   1.000
_cell.length_b   1.000
_cell.length_c   1.000
_cell.angle_alpha   90.00
_cell.angle_beta   90.00
_cell.angle_gamma   90.00
#
_symmetry.space_group_name_H-M   'P 1'
#
loop_
_entity.id
_entity.type
_entity.pdbx_description
1 polymer ?
#
loop_
_entity_poly.entity_id
_entity_poly.type
_entity_poly.pdbx_seq_one_letter_code
_entity_poly.pdbx_strand_id
1 'polypeptide(L)'
;MAPAANDSLVTAHVIGDVLDPFYTAVDMMILFGGAPIISGMELRAQAVSDRPRVEIGGEDYRDAYTLVMVDPDAPNPSNPTLREYLHWMVTDIPASTDNTHGREMMCYEPPAPSTGIHRMVLVLFQQLGRDTVFAAPSRRHNFSTRGFARRYNLGAPVAAMYFNCQRQTGSGGPRFTGPYTSRRRAG
;
A
#
# COMPACT_ATOMS: atom_id res chain seq x y z
N MET A 1 -13.42 -1.88 -17.59
CA MET A 1 -12.19 -1.07 -17.77
C MET A 1 -12.36 0.19 -16.92
N ALA A 2 -11.65 0.31 -15.81
CA ALA A 2 -11.86 1.36 -14.80
C ALA A 2 -10.85 2.51 -14.99
N PRO A 3 -11.18 3.60 -15.70
CA PRO A 3 -10.30 4.76 -15.84
C PRO A 3 -10.02 5.47 -14.49
N ALA A 4 -10.97 5.43 -13.56
CA ALA A 4 -10.88 6.17 -12.30
C ALA A 4 -9.71 5.76 -11.37
N ALA A 5 -9.29 4.49 -11.40
CA ALA A 5 -8.19 4.04 -10.56
C ALA A 5 -6.88 4.74 -10.96
N ASN A 6 -6.63 4.87 -12.26
CA ASN A 6 -5.40 5.46 -12.79
C ASN A 6 -5.31 6.97 -12.55
N ASP A 7 -6.43 7.70 -12.61
CA ASP A 7 -6.44 9.16 -12.40
C ASP A 7 -5.91 9.54 -11.00
N SER A 8 -6.31 8.75 -9.99
CA SER A 8 -5.80 8.95 -8.62
C SER A 8 -4.29 8.68 -8.50
N LEU A 9 -3.78 7.66 -9.20
CA LEU A 9 -2.36 7.30 -9.19
C LEU A 9 -1.50 8.33 -9.92
N VAL A 10 -2.01 8.93 -10.99
CA VAL A 10 -1.35 10.06 -11.68
C VAL A 10 -1.35 11.29 -10.79
N THR A 11 -2.50 11.65 -10.22
CA THR A 11 -2.64 12.85 -9.35
C THR A 11 -1.73 12.76 -8.13
N ALA A 12 -1.58 11.58 -7.56
CA ALA A 12 -0.70 11.33 -6.42
C ALA A 12 0.77 11.08 -6.80
N HIS A 13 1.13 11.22 -8.08
CA HIS A 13 2.45 10.94 -8.65
C HIS A 13 2.96 9.51 -8.41
N VAL A 14 2.10 8.56 -8.03
CA VAL A 14 2.45 7.14 -7.93
C VAL A 14 2.86 6.61 -9.31
N ILE A 15 2.09 6.96 -10.34
CA ILE A 15 2.56 6.89 -11.73
C ILE A 15 3.56 8.03 -11.92
N GLY A 16 4.77 7.68 -12.34
CA GLY A 16 5.93 8.56 -12.33
C GLY A 16 6.93 8.15 -11.25
N ASP A 17 6.55 8.21 -9.97
CA ASP A 17 7.47 7.86 -8.88
C ASP A 17 7.78 6.37 -8.80
N VAL A 18 6.75 5.52 -8.85
CA VAL A 18 6.83 4.08 -8.59
C VAL A 18 6.55 3.28 -9.86
N LEU A 19 5.54 3.68 -10.62
CA LEU A 19 5.00 2.93 -11.75
C LEU A 19 5.06 3.72 -13.05
N ASP A 20 5.12 2.99 -14.15
CA ASP A 20 4.82 3.53 -15.47
C ASP A 20 3.31 3.43 -15.73
N PRO A 21 2.74 4.21 -16.68
CA PRO A 21 1.34 4.08 -17.05
C PRO A 21 0.98 2.64 -17.46
N PHE A 22 -0.15 2.14 -16.97
CA PHE A 22 -0.64 0.79 -17.23
C PHE A 22 -2.17 0.78 -17.29
N TYR A 23 -2.76 -0.35 -17.68
CA TYR A 23 -4.21 -0.55 -17.67
C TYR A 23 -4.59 -1.54 -16.58
N THR A 24 -5.57 -1.18 -15.74
CA THR A 24 -6.14 -2.13 -14.77
C THR A 24 -6.87 -3.25 -15.53
N ALA A 25 -6.42 -4.49 -15.32
CA ALA A 25 -6.94 -5.69 -15.96
C ALA A 25 -7.61 -6.65 -14.96
N VAL A 26 -7.28 -6.54 -13.66
CA VAL A 26 -7.79 -7.41 -12.60
C VAL A 26 -8.33 -6.55 -11.47
N ASP A 27 -9.48 -6.96 -10.91
CA ASP A 27 -10.04 -6.30 -9.73
C ASP A 27 -9.18 -6.62 -8.50
N MET A 28 -8.90 -5.59 -7.70
CA MET A 28 -8.16 -5.72 -6.44
C MET A 28 -8.90 -4.93 -5.36
N MET A 29 -9.24 -5.60 -4.26
CA MET A 29 -9.87 -4.98 -3.10
C MET A 29 -8.98 -5.14 -1.87
N ILE A 30 -8.69 -4.04 -1.20
CA ILE A 30 -7.85 -4.00 0.00
C ILE A 30 -8.74 -3.70 1.20
N LEU A 31 -8.66 -4.54 2.24
CA LEU A 31 -9.43 -4.40 3.46
C LEU A 31 -8.52 -4.31 4.69
N PHE A 32 -8.72 -3.27 5.51
CA PHE A 32 -8.11 -3.15 6.83
C PHE A 32 -9.20 -3.30 7.90
N GLY A 33 -9.02 -4.22 8.85
CA GLY A 33 -10.02 -4.49 9.88
C GLY A 33 -11.41 -4.89 9.33
N GLY A 34 -11.46 -5.47 8.13
CA GLY A 34 -12.69 -5.83 7.43
C GLY A 34 -13.37 -4.69 6.66
N ALA A 35 -12.83 -3.46 6.71
CA ALA A 35 -13.35 -2.33 5.95
C ALA A 35 -12.56 -2.14 4.64
N PRO A 36 -13.23 -2.05 3.48
CA PRO A 36 -12.56 -1.77 2.22
C PRO A 36 -12.02 -0.35 2.19
N ILE A 37 -10.87 -0.15 1.56
CA ILE A 37 -10.30 1.16 1.30
C ILE A 37 -10.44 1.54 -0.17
N ILE A 38 -10.35 2.84 -0.45
CA ILE A 38 -10.26 3.39 -1.80
C ILE A 38 -8.92 4.10 -1.98
N SER A 39 -8.51 4.25 -3.23
CA SER A 39 -7.27 4.94 -3.58
C SER A 39 -7.26 6.36 -3.02
N GLY A 40 -6.16 6.76 -2.37
CA GLY A 40 -5.99 8.08 -1.75
C GLY A 40 -6.63 8.27 -0.37
N MET A 41 -7.31 7.26 0.18
CA MET A 41 -7.87 7.33 1.54
C MET A 41 -6.78 7.68 2.56
N GLU A 42 -7.09 8.56 3.50
CA GLU A 42 -6.18 8.90 4.61
C GLU A 42 -6.40 7.95 5.79
N LEU A 43 -5.34 7.24 6.17
CA LEU A 43 -5.31 6.31 7.29
C LEU A 43 -4.22 6.71 8.28
N ARG A 44 -4.44 6.34 9.54
CA ARG A 44 -3.42 6.48 10.60
C ARG A 44 -2.64 5.18 10.71
N ALA A 45 -1.37 5.26 11.11
CA ALA A 45 -0.51 4.09 11.35
C ALA A 45 -1.20 2.96 12.16
N GLN A 46 -1.99 3.32 13.18
CA GLN A 46 -2.73 2.35 13.99
C GLN A 46 -3.82 1.58 13.21
N ALA A 47 -4.46 2.21 12.22
CA ALA A 47 -5.50 1.56 11.42
C ALA A 47 -4.92 0.55 10.43
N VAL A 48 -3.61 0.62 10.18
CA VAL A 48 -2.86 -0.25 9.26
C VAL A 48 -1.75 -1.01 9.98
N SER A 49 -1.88 -1.19 11.30
CA SER A 49 -0.89 -1.94 12.09
C SER A 49 -0.88 -3.42 11.75
N ASP A 50 -2.05 -3.97 11.44
CA ASP A 50 -2.19 -5.33 10.93
C ASP A 50 -2.19 -5.32 9.41
N ARG A 51 -1.64 -6.39 8.81
CA ARG A 51 -1.63 -6.55 7.35
C ARG A 51 -3.07 -6.57 6.80
N PRO A 52 -3.31 -5.97 5.62
CA PRO A 52 -4.64 -6.01 5.03
C PRO A 52 -4.97 -7.39 4.49
N ARG A 53 -6.27 -7.65 4.32
CA ARG A 53 -6.74 -8.67 3.38
C ARG A 53 -6.76 -8.04 1.98
N VAL A 54 -6.18 -8.71 1.00
CA VAL A 54 -6.17 -8.27 -0.39
C VAL A 54 -6.83 -9.35 -1.23
N GLU A 55 -8.04 -9.07 -1.68
CA GLU A 55 -8.82 -9.92 -2.56
C GLU A 55 -8.48 -9.60 -4.01
N ILE A 56 -8.27 -10.65 -4.82
CA ILE A 56 -7.84 -10.55 -6.21
C ILE A 56 -8.86 -11.24 -7.09
N GLY A 57 -9.31 -10.56 -8.14
CA GLY A 57 -10.19 -11.10 -9.16
C GLY A 57 -9.46 -12.05 -10.14
N GLY A 58 -9.98 -12.11 -11.37
CA GLY A 58 -9.46 -12.97 -12.43
C GLY A 58 -10.11 -14.36 -12.44
N GLU A 59 -10.23 -14.95 -13.63
CA GLU A 59 -11.03 -16.17 -13.84
C GLU A 59 -10.18 -17.43 -14.04
N ASP A 60 -8.93 -17.32 -14.50
CA ASP A 60 -8.08 -18.47 -14.76
C ASP A 60 -7.31 -18.89 -13.49
N TYR A 61 -7.66 -20.04 -12.92
CA TYR A 61 -7.00 -20.62 -11.74
C TYR A 61 -5.52 -20.98 -11.95
N ARG A 62 -5.04 -20.96 -13.20
CA ARG A 62 -3.62 -21.12 -13.53
C ARG A 62 -2.83 -19.83 -13.32
N ASP A 63 -3.52 -18.68 -13.32
CA ASP A 63 -2.90 -17.40 -13.03
C ASP A 63 -2.49 -17.33 -11.56
N ALA A 64 -1.29 -16.81 -11.38
CA ALA A 64 -0.70 -16.54 -10.08
C ALA A 64 -0.25 -15.08 -10.06
N TYR A 65 -0.42 -14.40 -8.93
CA TYR A 65 -0.12 -12.99 -8.79
C TYR A 65 0.92 -12.73 -7.70
N THR A 66 1.73 -11.70 -7.92
CA THR A 66 2.61 -11.11 -6.92
C THR A 66 2.05 -9.75 -6.48
N LEU A 67 1.83 -9.60 -5.18
CA LEU A 67 1.51 -8.35 -4.52
C LEU A 67 2.76 -7.78 -3.85
N VAL A 68 3.03 -6.50 -4.06
CA VAL A 68 4.03 -5.74 -3.31
C VAL A 68 3.41 -4.50 -2.69
N MET A 69 3.84 -4.15 -1.47
CA MET A 69 3.49 -2.90 -0.81
C MET A 69 4.76 -2.08 -0.55
N VAL A 70 4.80 -0.88 -1.07
CA VAL A 70 5.98 -0.01 -1.03
C VAL A 70 5.67 1.41 -0.57
N ASP A 71 6.64 2.03 0.07
CA ASP A 71 6.62 3.44 0.47
C ASP A 71 7.66 4.24 -0.35
N PRO A 72 7.23 5.03 -1.34
CA PRO A 72 8.13 5.88 -2.12
C PRO A 72 8.59 7.14 -1.36
N ASP A 73 8.05 7.38 -0.17
CA ASP A 73 8.28 8.58 0.62
C ASP A 73 9.19 8.30 1.83
N ALA A 74 9.73 7.09 2.00
CA ALA A 74 10.61 6.77 3.11
C ALA A 74 11.98 7.49 3.02
N PRO A 75 12.53 8.05 4.13
CA PRO A 75 11.97 8.10 5.48
C PRO A 75 11.00 9.28 5.71
N ASN A 76 10.94 10.25 4.79
CA ASN A 76 9.92 11.29 4.75
C ASN A 76 9.76 11.84 3.31
N PRO A 77 8.56 12.34 2.94
CA PRO A 77 8.27 12.77 1.57
C PRO A 77 9.19 13.87 1.03
N SER A 78 9.68 14.76 1.91
CA SER A 78 10.53 15.88 1.51
C SER A 78 11.97 15.48 1.21
N ASN A 79 12.43 14.33 1.73
CA ASN A 79 13.77 13.80 1.48
C ASN A 79 13.75 12.26 1.50
N PRO A 80 13.18 11.62 0.46
CA PRO A 80 12.87 10.19 0.46
C PRO A 80 14.09 9.34 0.09
N THR A 81 15.18 9.44 0.87
CA THR A 81 16.46 8.77 0.57
C THR A 81 16.42 7.24 0.68
N LEU A 82 15.42 6.68 1.35
CA LEU A 82 15.24 5.24 1.54
C LEU A 82 14.17 4.65 0.59
N ARG A 83 13.63 5.45 -0.34
CA ARG A 83 12.64 5.02 -1.32
C ARG A 83 13.20 3.97 -2.29
N GLU A 84 12.40 3.04 -2.78
CA GLU A 84 11.11 2.64 -2.22
C GLU A 84 11.35 1.73 -1.01
N TYR A 85 10.67 1.92 0.12
CA TYR A 85 10.75 0.98 1.24
C TYR A 85 9.71 -0.13 1.08
N LEU A 86 10.18 -1.38 0.97
CA LEU A 86 9.32 -2.54 0.80
C LEU A 86 8.72 -3.00 2.15
N HIS A 87 7.45 -2.68 2.36
CA HIS A 87 6.69 -3.07 3.54
C HIS A 87 6.26 -4.54 3.50
N TRP A 88 5.85 -5.04 2.33
CA TRP A 88 5.26 -6.37 2.22
C TRP A 88 5.39 -6.95 0.81
N MET A 89 5.52 -8.28 0.72
CA MET A 89 5.50 -9.00 -0.55
C MET A 89 4.88 -10.39 -0.37
N VAL A 90 3.87 -10.68 -1.17
CA VAL A 90 3.23 -12.01 -1.26
C VAL A 90 3.22 -12.43 -2.72
N THR A 91 3.74 -13.62 -3.01
CA THR A 91 3.80 -14.20 -4.36
C THR A 91 2.80 -15.33 -4.49
N ASP A 92 2.63 -15.85 -5.70
CA ASP A 92 1.88 -17.07 -5.98
C ASP A 92 0.42 -17.05 -5.51
N ILE A 93 -0.18 -15.86 -5.40
CA ILE A 93 -1.59 -15.73 -5.01
C ILE A 93 -2.46 -16.20 -6.19
N PRO A 94 -3.28 -17.25 -6.05
CA PRO A 94 -4.15 -17.71 -7.14
C PRO A 94 -5.22 -16.67 -7.49
N ALA A 95 -5.62 -16.62 -8.77
CA ALA A 95 -6.79 -15.83 -9.20
C ALA A 95 -8.05 -16.18 -8.38
N SER A 96 -8.97 -15.21 -8.22
CA SER A 96 -10.22 -15.37 -7.48
C SER A 96 -10.05 -15.76 -5.98
N THR A 97 -8.89 -15.46 -5.39
CA THR A 97 -8.62 -15.72 -3.96
C THR A 97 -8.18 -14.45 -3.25
N ASP A 98 -7.40 -14.60 -2.18
CA ASP A 98 -6.80 -13.49 -1.46
C ASP A 98 -5.34 -13.82 -1.10
N ASN A 99 -4.63 -12.81 -0.61
CA ASN A 99 -3.23 -12.91 -0.20
C ASN A 99 -2.92 -14.03 0.81
N THR A 100 -3.92 -14.62 1.51
CA THR A 100 -3.66 -15.71 2.45
C THR A 100 -3.38 -17.04 1.76
N HIS A 101 -3.70 -17.15 0.47
CA HIS A 101 -3.44 -18.31 -0.38
C HIS A 101 -2.10 -18.24 -1.12
N GLY A 102 -1.39 -17.11 -1.02
CA GLY A 102 -0.06 -16.93 -1.60
C GLY A 102 1.07 -17.31 -0.64
N ARG A 103 2.31 -17.13 -1.12
CA ARG A 103 3.54 -17.29 -0.36
C ARG A 103 4.08 -15.94 0.08
N GLU A 104 4.13 -15.69 1.38
CA GLU A 104 4.73 -14.47 1.91
C GLU A 104 6.27 -14.53 1.79
N MET A 105 6.83 -13.70 0.92
CA MET A 105 8.28 -13.62 0.67
C MET A 105 8.95 -12.51 1.48
N MET A 106 8.20 -11.45 1.80
CA MET A 106 8.62 -10.41 2.75
C MET A 106 7.48 -10.20 3.72
N CYS A 107 7.71 -10.45 5.01
CA CYS A 107 6.68 -10.27 6.03
C CYS A 107 6.22 -8.81 6.11
N TYR A 108 4.95 -8.64 6.44
CA TYR A 108 4.34 -7.32 6.58
C TYR A 108 5.02 -6.54 7.71
N GLU A 109 5.64 -5.43 7.36
CA GLU A 109 6.14 -4.45 8.32
C GLU A 109 5.17 -3.26 8.33
N PRO A 110 4.50 -2.96 9.45
CA PRO A 110 3.48 -1.92 9.49
C PRO A 110 4.07 -0.52 9.18
N PRO A 111 3.35 0.32 8.43
CA PRO A 111 3.74 1.72 8.24
C PRO A 111 3.87 2.46 9.58
N ALA A 112 5.04 3.06 9.83
CA ALA A 112 5.33 3.84 11.03
C ALA A 112 5.96 5.21 10.68
N PRO A 113 5.31 6.04 9.86
CA PRO A 113 5.85 7.34 9.48
C PRO A 113 6.04 8.22 10.72
N SER A 114 7.21 8.85 10.84
CA SER A 114 7.54 9.75 11.95
C SER A 114 7.14 11.20 11.66
N THR A 115 7.14 11.59 10.38
CA THR A 115 6.83 12.92 9.88
C THR A 115 6.24 12.83 8.47
N GLY A 116 5.46 13.82 8.08
CA GLY A 116 4.82 13.85 6.77
C GLY A 116 3.69 12.83 6.60
N ILE A 117 3.13 12.82 5.40
CA ILE A 117 2.10 11.90 4.93
C ILE A 117 2.74 11.04 3.85
N HIS A 118 2.79 9.74 4.06
CA HIS A 118 3.44 8.80 3.16
C HIS A 118 2.40 8.08 2.29
N ARG A 119 2.73 7.83 1.02
CA ARG A 119 1.89 7.07 0.09
C ARG A 119 2.24 5.59 0.22
N MET A 120 1.36 4.80 0.84
CA MET A 120 1.50 3.35 0.85
C MET A 120 0.94 2.78 -0.45
N VAL A 121 1.79 2.36 -1.37
CA VAL A 121 1.41 1.89 -2.70
C VAL A 121 1.38 0.36 -2.72
N LEU A 122 0.23 -0.23 -3.06
CA LEU A 122 0.07 -1.65 -3.31
C LEU A 122 -0.03 -1.90 -4.81
N VAL A 123 0.80 -2.82 -5.32
CA VAL A 123 0.91 -3.12 -6.75
C VAL A 123 0.77 -4.62 -6.95
N LEU A 124 -0.10 -4.99 -7.89
CA LEU A 124 -0.36 -6.38 -8.27
C LEU A 124 0.21 -6.65 -9.66
N PHE A 125 1.00 -7.70 -9.77
CA PHE A 125 1.55 -8.20 -11.03
C PHE A 125 1.07 -9.62 -11.30
N GLN A 126 0.82 -9.95 -12.57
CA GLN A 126 0.58 -11.33 -12.99
C GLN A 126 1.93 -12.03 -13.21
N GLN A 127 2.07 -13.25 -12.71
CA GLN A 127 3.22 -14.10 -12.92
C GLN A 127 3.05 -14.93 -14.19
N LEU A 128 4.15 -15.26 -14.86
CA LEU A 128 4.14 -16.22 -15.98
C LEU A 128 3.80 -17.65 -15.56
N GLY A 129 3.97 -17.94 -14.27
CA GLY A 129 3.62 -19.20 -13.61
C GLY A 129 3.95 -19.14 -12.12
N ARG A 130 3.59 -20.17 -11.38
CA ARG A 130 4.00 -20.29 -9.96
C ARG A 130 5.53 -20.34 -9.85
N ASP A 131 6.04 -19.84 -8.73
CA ASP A 131 7.47 -19.75 -8.43
C ASP A 131 8.27 -18.84 -9.39
N THR A 132 7.60 -18.00 -10.19
CA THR A 132 8.28 -16.98 -11.02
C THR A 132 9.19 -16.09 -10.17
N VAL A 133 8.72 -15.71 -8.98
CA VAL A 133 9.51 -14.98 -7.99
C VAL A 133 10.07 -15.96 -6.96
N PHE A 134 11.33 -16.35 -7.14
CA PHE A 134 11.97 -17.42 -6.35
C PHE A 134 12.90 -16.92 -5.24
N ALA A 135 13.21 -15.62 -5.18
CA ALA A 135 14.10 -15.06 -4.15
C ALA A 135 13.55 -13.75 -3.58
N ALA A 136 13.50 -13.69 -2.25
CA ALA A 136 13.14 -12.48 -1.52
C ALA A 136 14.25 -11.41 -1.66
N PRO A 137 13.90 -10.11 -1.73
CA PRO A 137 14.88 -9.04 -1.64
C PRO A 137 15.66 -9.09 -0.32
N SER A 138 16.98 -8.85 -0.37
CA SER A 138 17.83 -8.86 0.83
C SER A 138 17.69 -7.62 1.71
N ARG A 139 17.09 -6.54 1.19
CA ARG A 139 16.88 -5.27 1.88
C ARG A 139 15.51 -4.71 1.51
N ARG A 140 14.90 -3.98 2.45
CA ARG A 140 13.62 -3.29 2.26
C ARG A 140 13.77 -1.91 1.65
N HIS A 141 14.74 -1.12 2.13
CA HIS A 141 15.02 0.22 1.60
C HIS A 141 15.66 0.15 0.21
N ASN A 142 15.51 1.22 -0.57
CA ASN A 142 16.01 1.31 -1.94
C ASN A 142 15.57 0.15 -2.83
N PHE A 143 14.40 -0.41 -2.54
CA PHE A 143 13.71 -1.29 -3.47
C PHE A 143 13.30 -0.50 -4.72
N SER A 144 13.16 -1.20 -5.84
CA SER A 144 12.67 -0.64 -7.09
C SER A 144 11.59 -1.54 -7.64
N THR A 145 10.34 -1.12 -7.57
CA THR A 145 9.20 -1.88 -8.09
C THR A 145 9.36 -2.17 -9.58
N ARG A 146 9.78 -1.18 -10.38
CA ARG A 146 10.10 -1.36 -11.81
C ARG A 146 11.24 -2.35 -12.03
N GLY A 147 12.33 -2.20 -11.27
CA GLY A 147 13.49 -3.08 -11.37
C GLY A 147 13.15 -4.54 -11.01
N PHE A 148 12.30 -4.73 -10.00
CA PHE A 148 11.77 -6.02 -9.59
C PHE A 148 10.89 -6.65 -10.68
N ALA A 149 9.91 -5.91 -11.21
CA ALA A 149 9.04 -6.41 -12.27
C ALA A 149 9.83 -6.84 -13.51
N ARG A 150 10.84 -6.04 -13.91
CA ARG A 150 11.75 -6.38 -15.01
C ARG A 150 12.61 -7.61 -14.71
N ARG A 151 13.14 -7.74 -13.49
CA ARG A 151 14.00 -8.88 -13.11
C ARG A 151 13.27 -10.22 -13.23
N TYR A 152 11.99 -10.25 -12.85
CA TYR A 152 11.18 -11.47 -12.82
C TYR A 152 10.22 -11.60 -14.02
N ASN A 153 10.36 -10.76 -15.05
CA ASN A 153 9.49 -10.75 -16.23
C ASN A 153 8.00 -10.69 -15.90
N LEU A 154 7.63 -9.87 -14.91
CA LEU A 154 6.24 -9.69 -14.46
C LEU A 154 5.43 -8.74 -15.36
N GLY A 155 6.08 -8.06 -16.31
CA GLY A 155 5.42 -7.10 -17.19
C GLY A 155 4.93 -5.85 -16.46
N ALA A 156 3.89 -5.22 -17.01
CA ALA A 156 3.21 -4.10 -16.38
C ALA A 156 2.30 -4.57 -15.23
N PRO A 157 2.01 -3.72 -14.23
CA PRO A 157 1.00 -4.05 -13.21
C PRO A 157 -0.36 -4.35 -13.84
N VAL A 158 -1.11 -5.26 -13.22
CA VAL A 158 -2.51 -5.55 -13.57
C VAL A 158 -3.50 -4.80 -12.69
N ALA A 159 -3.06 -4.33 -11.53
CA ALA A 159 -3.79 -3.43 -10.64
C ALA A 159 -2.80 -2.68 -9.74
N ALA A 160 -3.18 -1.48 -9.31
CA ALA A 160 -2.50 -0.79 -8.22
C ALA A 160 -3.48 0.11 -7.47
N MET A 161 -3.21 0.33 -6.19
CA MET A 161 -3.94 1.25 -5.32
C MET A 161 -2.95 1.86 -4.33
N TYR A 162 -3.27 3.02 -3.77
CA TYR A 162 -2.49 3.58 -2.68
C TYR A 162 -3.40 4.15 -1.59
N PHE A 163 -2.87 4.30 -0.39
CA PHE A 163 -3.50 5.09 0.66
C PHE A 163 -2.45 6.01 1.30
N ASN A 164 -2.92 7.11 1.87
CA ASN A 164 -2.07 8.06 2.57
C ASN A 164 -1.98 7.65 4.04
N CYS A 165 -0.76 7.41 4.53
CA CYS A 165 -0.51 7.03 5.92
C CYS A 165 0.23 8.14 6.67
N GLN A 166 -0.27 8.48 7.86
CA GLN A 166 0.38 9.44 8.75
C GLN A 166 0.47 8.93 10.18
N ARG A 167 1.33 9.57 10.97
CA ARG A 167 1.48 9.26 12.39
C ARG A 167 0.18 9.48 13.16
N GLN A 168 0.06 8.84 14.32
CA GLN A 168 -1.11 8.98 15.19
C GLN A 168 -1.27 10.40 15.74
N THR A 169 -0.16 11.04 16.14
CA THR A 169 -0.14 12.31 16.86
C THR A 169 -0.21 13.49 15.90
N GLY A 170 -1.43 13.99 15.70
CA GLY A 170 -1.63 15.32 15.13
C GLY A 170 -1.13 16.37 16.11
N SER A 171 -0.29 17.29 15.65
CA SER A 171 -0.06 18.60 16.25
C SER A 171 -1.31 19.50 16.13
N GLY A 172 -2.50 18.91 16.26
CA GLY A 172 -3.75 19.65 16.39
C GLY A 172 -3.81 20.15 17.82
N GLY A 173 -3.72 21.47 17.97
CA GLY A 173 -3.58 22.18 19.25
C GLY A 173 -4.61 21.80 20.32
N PRO A 174 -4.43 22.36 21.54
CA PRO A 174 -5.20 21.96 22.72
C PRO A 174 -6.68 21.89 22.39
N ARG A 175 -7.30 20.74 22.68
CA ARG A 175 -8.76 20.65 22.75
C ARG A 175 -9.21 21.84 23.59
N PHE A 176 -9.93 22.76 22.96
CA PHE A 176 -10.54 23.90 23.62
C PHE A 176 -11.57 23.32 24.59
N THR A 177 -11.14 22.97 25.80
CA THR A 177 -12.03 22.68 26.91
C THR A 177 -12.62 24.02 27.29
N GLY A 178 -13.80 24.32 26.76
CA GLY A 178 -14.50 25.57 26.99
C GLY A 178 -14.61 25.87 28.50
N PRO A 179 -14.63 27.15 28.90
CA PRO A 179 -14.40 27.59 30.28
C PRO A 179 -15.59 27.36 31.24
N TYR A 180 -16.47 26.39 30.98
CA TYR A 180 -17.67 26.17 31.78
C TYR A 180 -17.44 25.23 32.96
N THR A 181 -16.40 25.50 33.75
CA THR A 181 -16.26 24.94 35.11
C THR A 181 -15.80 26.03 36.07
N SER A 182 -16.74 26.84 36.55
CA SER A 182 -16.91 27.22 37.97
C SER A 182 -17.67 28.55 38.11
N ARG A 183 -18.93 28.45 38.56
CA ARG A 183 -19.59 29.51 39.35
C ARG A 183 -20.19 28.80 40.55
N ARG A 184 -19.40 28.65 41.61
CA ARG A 184 -19.30 29.54 42.80
C ARG A 184 -20.61 29.62 43.58
N ARG A 185 -20.57 28.96 44.74
CA ARG A 185 -21.31 29.26 45.97
C ARG A 185 -21.24 30.75 46.33
N ALA A 186 -22.39 31.31 46.66
CA ALA A 186 -22.66 32.46 47.53
C ALA A 186 -24.18 32.65 47.45
N GLY A 187 -24.98 32.69 48.51
CA GLY A 187 -24.77 32.72 49.95
C GLY A 187 -26.09 32.40 50.64
#